data_AF-A0A257CH79-F1
#
_entry.id   AF-A0A257CH79-F1
#
_cell.length_a   1.000
_cell.length_b   1.000
_cell.length_c   1.000
_cell.angle_alpha   90.00
_cell.angle_beta   90.00
_cell.angle_gamma   90.00
#
_symmetry.space_group_name_H-M   'P 1'
#
loop_
_entity.id
_entity.type
_entity.pdbx_description
1 polymer ?
#
loop_
_entity_poly.entity_id
_entity_poly.type
_entity_poly.pdbx_seq_one_letter_code
_entity_poly.pdbx_strand_id
1 'polypeptide(L)'
;MQLFELTLSKGPKLVYQHSDRGGDPLDVTDRSAEYLFRSIYLEDNVTLGDVLQLLDNPVMRTVFRHEYANELLEEASLGPVEKDEPAPVVSQRCHVETS
;
A
#
# COMPACT_ATOMS: atom_id res chain seq x y z
N MET A 1 25.04 -22.89 -24.62
CA MET A 1 24.69 -21.52 -24.19
C MET A 1 23.52 -21.63 -23.23
N GLN A 2 23.73 -21.38 -21.94
CA GLN A 2 22.62 -21.28 -20.97
C GLN A 2 22.02 -19.88 -21.09
N LEU A 3 20.72 -19.79 -21.35
CA LEU A 3 19.96 -18.56 -21.23
C LEU A 3 19.67 -18.35 -19.74
N PHE A 4 20.19 -17.26 -19.17
CA PHE A 4 19.78 -16.82 -17.84
C PHE A 4 18.61 -15.87 -18.02
N GLU A 5 17.43 -16.25 -17.52
CA GLU A 5 16.25 -15.39 -17.51
C GLU A 5 16.25 -14.58 -16.21
N LEU A 6 16.31 -13.26 -16.34
CA LEU A 6 16.24 -12.32 -15.23
C LEU A 6 14.82 -11.74 -15.17
N THR A 7 14.07 -12.11 -14.13
CA THR A 7 12.70 -11.63 -13.92
C THR A 7 12.69 -10.52 -12.89
N LEU A 8 12.32 -9.29 -13.30
CA LEU A 8 12.11 -8.19 -12.36
C LEU A 8 10.79 -8.39 -11.60
N SER A 9 10.87 -8.31 -10.28
CA SER A 9 9.71 -8.45 -9.39
C SER A 9 9.37 -7.10 -8.77
N LYS A 10 8.08 -6.82 -8.54
CA LYS A 10 7.68 -5.62 -7.79
C LYS A 10 7.87 -5.88 -6.28
N GLY A 11 8.73 -5.09 -5.64
CA GLY A 11 8.92 -5.10 -4.19
C GLY A 11 9.91 -6.14 -3.66
N PRO A 12 10.18 -6.13 -2.33
CA PRO A 12 11.02 -7.12 -1.67
C PRO A 12 10.33 -8.50 -1.68
N LYS A 13 11.07 -9.54 -2.08
CA LYS A 13 10.59 -10.93 -2.04
C LYS A 13 11.20 -11.67 -0.86
N LEU A 14 10.38 -12.44 -0.16
CA LEU A 14 10.84 -13.39 0.86
C LEU A 14 10.88 -14.78 0.25
N VAL A 15 12.09 -15.34 0.13
CA VAL A 15 12.30 -16.65 -0.49
C VAL A 15 12.75 -17.64 0.56
N TYR A 16 12.00 -18.74 0.70
CA TYR A 16 12.38 -19.85 1.54
C TYR A 16 13.32 -20.78 0.77
N GLN A 17 14.52 -21.00 1.31
CA GLN A 17 15.49 -21.94 0.77
C GLN A 17 15.69 -23.09 1.78
N HIS A 18 15.30 -24.30 1.39
CA HIS A 18 15.46 -25.46 2.25
C HIS A 18 16.94 -25.89 2.23
N SER A 19 17.63 -25.70 3.36
CA SER A 19 19.09 -25.86 3.46
C SER A 19 19.62 -27.27 3.13
N ASP A 20 18.78 -28.29 3.19
CA ASP A 20 19.26 -29.67 3.32
C ASP A 20 18.97 -30.58 2.12
N ARG A 21 18.24 -30.12 1.08
CA ARG A 21 17.77 -31.04 0.01
C ARG A 21 17.74 -30.50 -1.42
N GLY A 22 18.51 -29.45 -1.76
CA GLY A 22 18.57 -28.95 -3.14
C GLY A 22 17.21 -28.61 -3.74
N GLY A 23 16.23 -28.30 -2.88
CA GLY A 23 14.88 -27.94 -3.31
C GLY A 23 14.87 -26.55 -3.92
N ASP A 24 14.02 -26.37 -4.93
CA ASP A 24 13.86 -25.07 -5.56
C ASP A 24 13.42 -24.01 -4.54
N PRO A 25 13.98 -22.79 -4.61
CA PRO A 25 13.57 -21.71 -3.72
C PRO A 25 12.07 -21.42 -3.90
N LEU A 26 11.33 -21.32 -2.80
CA LEU A 26 9.90 -21.01 -2.82
C LEU A 26 9.69 -19.54 -2.45
N ASP A 27 8.99 -18.80 -3.31
CA ASP A 27 8.50 -17.47 -2.96
C ASP A 27 7.39 -17.63 -1.91
N VAL A 28 7.68 -17.15 -0.70
CA VAL A 28 6.77 -17.21 0.45
C VAL A 28 6.30 -15.82 0.87
N THR A 29 6.48 -14.80 0.03
CA THR A 29 6.18 -13.40 0.37
C THR A 29 4.77 -13.25 0.94
N ASP A 30 3.74 -13.71 0.22
CA ASP A 30 2.35 -13.58 0.66
C ASP A 30 2.06 -14.42 1.92
N ARG A 31 2.54 -15.67 1.95
CA ARG A 31 2.28 -16.58 3.08
C ARG A 31 2.98 -16.15 4.35
N SER A 32 4.15 -15.54 4.23
CA SER A 32 4.90 -15.01 5.36
C SER A 32 4.18 -13.84 6.03
N ALA A 33 3.29 -13.14 5.32
CA ALA A 33 2.49 -12.08 5.91
C ALA A 33 1.61 -12.58 7.07
N GLU A 34 1.11 -13.82 7.00
CA GLU A 34 0.32 -14.45 8.07
C GLU A 34 1.10 -14.66 9.37
N TYR A 35 2.42 -14.77 9.29
CA TYR A 35 3.31 -15.05 10.43
C TYR A 35 4.07 -13.80 10.90
N LEU A 36 4.33 -12.87 9.99
CA LEU A 36 5.08 -11.64 10.26
C LEU A 36 4.18 -10.49 10.74
N PHE A 37 2.90 -10.52 10.36
CA PHE A 37 1.95 -9.47 10.71
C PHE A 37 0.75 -10.05 11.43
N ARG A 38 0.20 -9.26 12.37
CA ARG A 38 -1.06 -9.54 13.01
C ARG A 38 -2.12 -8.61 12.44
N SER A 39 -3.27 -9.15 12.08
CA SER A 39 -4.43 -8.33 11.75
C SER A 39 -4.82 -7.47 12.95
N ILE A 40 -4.89 -6.15 12.73
CA ILE A 40 -5.44 -5.20 13.69
C ILE A 40 -6.81 -4.78 13.19
N TYR A 41 -7.75 -4.62 14.12
CA TYR A 41 -9.03 -4.01 13.85
C TYR A 41 -8.90 -2.54 14.24
N LEU A 42 -9.20 -1.65 13.29
CA LEU A 42 -9.26 -0.21 13.53
C LEU A 42 -10.68 0.14 13.98
N GLU A 43 -10.81 1.07 14.92
CA GLU A 43 -12.11 1.64 15.28
C GLU A 43 -12.62 2.55 14.14
N ASP A 44 -13.93 2.74 14.05
CA ASP A 44 -14.56 3.49 12.94
C ASP A 44 -14.15 4.97 12.89
N ASN A 45 -13.60 5.50 13.98
CA ASN A 45 -13.09 6.87 14.11
C ASN A 45 -11.60 7.00 13.76
N VAL A 46 -10.89 5.91 13.49
CA VAL A 46 -9.48 5.94 13.10
C VAL A 46 -9.37 6.54 11.70
N THR A 47 -8.58 7.61 11.59
CA THR A 47 -8.34 8.28 10.32
C THR A 47 -7.09 7.72 9.63
N LEU A 48 -6.98 7.95 8.32
CA LEU A 48 -5.75 7.64 7.59
C LEU A 48 -4.55 8.40 8.17
N GLY A 49 -4.76 9.63 8.66
CA GLY A 49 -3.73 10.42 9.34
C GLY A 49 -3.18 9.71 10.57
N ASP A 50 -4.05 9.10 11.39
CA ASP A 50 -3.64 8.32 12.57
C ASP A 50 -2.77 7.12 12.18
N VAL A 51 -3.07 6.48 11.05
CA VAL A 51 -2.26 5.37 10.51
C VAL A 51 -0.91 5.89 9.99
N LEU A 52 -0.90 7.01 9.27
CA LEU A 52 0.32 7.61 8.72
C LEU A 52 1.26 8.12 9.82
N GLN A 53 0.73 8.56 10.96
CA GLN A 53 1.56 8.91 12.14
C GLN A 53 2.39 7.74 12.67
N LEU A 54 2.03 6.47 12.39
CA LEU A 54 2.89 5.33 12.72
C LEU A 54 4.24 5.37 11.99
N LEU A 55 4.35 6.11 10.87
CA LEU A 55 5.61 6.37 10.17
C LEU A 55 6.54 7.29 10.96
N ASP A 56 6.06 7.98 12.00
CA ASP A 56 6.93 8.77 12.89
C ASP A 56 7.84 7.87 13.75
N ASN A 57 7.59 6.56 13.77
CA ASN A 57 8.48 5.60 14.39
C ASN A 57 9.86 5.59 13.68
N PRO A 58 10.98 5.79 14.41
CA PRO A 58 12.31 5.85 13.81
C PRO A 58 12.68 4.62 12.98
N VAL A 59 12.25 3.43 13.40
CA VAL A 59 12.48 2.18 12.68
C VAL A 59 11.71 2.18 11.37
N MET A 60 10.46 2.61 11.37
CA MET A 60 9.63 2.70 10.16
C MET A 60 10.24 3.67 9.15
N ARG A 61 10.72 4.84 9.59
CA ARG A 61 11.41 5.80 8.72
C ARG A 61 12.66 5.24 8.02
N THR A 62 13.32 4.24 8.62
CA THR A 62 14.49 3.59 7.99
C THR A 62 14.11 2.53 6.95
N VAL A 63 12.92 1.96 7.05
CA VAL A 63 12.41 0.93 6.12
C VAL A 63 11.75 1.57 4.90
N PHE A 64 11.05 2.69 5.10
CA PHE A 64 10.46 3.46 4.01
C PHE A 64 11.49 4.39 3.35
N ARG A 65 11.30 4.71 2.07
CA ARG A 65 12.11 5.73 1.41
C ARG A 65 11.91 7.05 2.14
N HIS A 66 12.99 7.61 2.67
CA HIS A 66 12.93 8.73 3.61
C HIS A 66 12.13 9.92 3.09
N GLU A 67 12.31 10.29 1.81
CA GLU A 67 11.58 11.40 1.16
C GLU A 67 10.08 11.13 1.16
N TYR A 68 9.67 9.93 0.78
CA TYR A 68 8.26 9.53 0.71
C TYR A 68 7.62 9.43 2.10
N ALA A 69 8.36 8.96 3.11
CA ALA A 69 7.87 8.93 4.48
C ALA A 69 7.62 10.34 5.04
N ASN A 70 8.48 11.30 4.69
CA ASN A 70 8.31 12.69 5.12
C ASN A 70 7.09 13.35 4.45
N GLU A 71 6.89 13.15 3.14
CA GLU A 71 5.71 13.66 2.42
C GLU A 71 4.40 13.17 3.06
N LEU A 72 4.32 11.87 3.36
CA LEU A 72 3.16 11.27 4.01
C LEU A 72 2.92 11.81 5.43
N LEU A 73 3.98 12.08 6.17
CA LEU A 73 3.88 12.66 7.52
C LEU A 73 3.46 14.14 7.47
N GLU A 74 3.95 14.90 6.51
CA GLU A 74 3.52 16.28 6.27
C GLU A 74 2.04 16.30 5.89
N GLU A 75 1.58 15.44 4.99
CA GLU A 75 0.17 15.34 4.62
C GLU A 75 -0.71 14.94 5.82
N ALA A 76 -0.27 13.96 6.62
CA ALA A 76 -0.99 13.56 7.83
C ALA A 76 -1.13 14.70 8.86
N SER A 77 -0.17 15.63 8.89
CA SER A 77 -0.19 16.78 9.79
C SER A 77 -1.20 17.86 9.41
N LEU A 78 -1.67 17.87 8.16
CA LEU A 78 -2.67 18.83 7.67
C LEU A 78 -4.08 18.57 8.22
N GLY A 79 -4.30 17.40 8.82
CA GLY A 79 -5.59 17.01 9.36
C GLY A 79 -6.60 16.58 8.28
N PRO A 80 -7.86 16.30 8.66
CA PRO A 80 -8.87 15.80 7.73
C PRO A 80 -9.21 16.83 6.65
N VAL A 81 -9.24 16.39 5.39
CA VAL A 81 -9.80 17.20 4.30
C VAL A 81 -11.30 17.33 4.52
N GLU A 82 -11.80 18.57 4.62
CA GLU A 82 -13.25 18.81 4.64
C GLU A 82 -13.84 18.26 3.34
N LYS A 83 -14.80 17.33 3.45
CA LYS A 83 -15.54 16.85 2.29
C LYS A 83 -16.35 18.01 1.73
N ASP A 84 -15.93 18.57 0.60
CA ASP A 84 -16.81 19.39 -0.22
C ASP A 84 -18.09 18.60 -0.50
N GLU A 85 -19.24 19.20 -0.16
CA GLU A 85 -20.54 18.67 -0.54
C GLU A 85 -20.54 18.38 -2.05
N PRO A 86 -21.03 17.21 -2.50
CA PRO A 86 -21.08 16.92 -3.92
C PRO A 86 -21.92 17.99 -4.61
N ALA A 87 -21.32 18.67 -5.60
CA ALA A 87 -22.00 19.67 -6.41
C ALA A 87 -23.34 19.10 -6.95
N PRO A 88 -24.42 19.89 -6.98
CA PRO A 88 -25.72 19.39 -7.41
C PRO A 88 -25.64 18.85 -8.84
N VAL A 89 -26.04 17.58 -9.00
CA VAL A 89 -26.14 16.93 -10.30
C VAL A 89 -27.20 17.66 -11.12
N VAL A 90 -26.78 18.55 -12.02
CA VAL A 90 -27.66 19.14 -13.02
C VAL A 90 -27.99 18.05 -14.04
N SER A 91 -29.16 17.44 -13.90
CA SER A 91 -29.71 16.48 -14.86
C SER A 91 -30.07 17.20 -16.17
N GLN A 92 -29.10 17.33 -17.09
CA GLN A 92 -29.38 17.72 -18.47
C GLN A 92 -30.17 16.59 -19.15
N ARG A 93 -31.48 16.79 -19.33
CA ARG A 93 -32.28 15.99 -20.26
C ARG A 93 -31.88 16.36 -21.68
N CYS A 94 -31.14 15.48 -22.36
CA CYS A 94 -30.94 15.60 -23.79
C CYS A 94 -32.29 15.37 -24.50
N HIS A 95 -32.86 16.42 -25.07
CA HIS A 95 -33.93 16.28 -26.06
C HIS A 95 -33.30 15.77 -27.35
N VAL A 96 -33.58 14.52 -27.71
CA VAL A 96 -33.30 14.00 -29.05
C VAL A 96 -34.49 14.37 -29.92
N GLU A 97 -34.32 15.38 -30.76
CA GLU A 97 -35.24 15.65 -31.86
C GLU A 97 -35.01 14.58 -32.94
N THR A 98 -35.98 13.69 -33.11
CA THR A 98 -36.02 12.75 -34.23
C THR A 98 -36.68 13.44 -35.42
N SER A 99 -35.91 13.68 -36.49
CA SER A 99 -36.40 14.01 -37.83
C SER A 99 -36.78 12.75 -38.61
#